data_AF-A0A011LWE0-F1
#
_entry.id   AF-A0A011LWE0-F1
#
_cell.length_a   1.000
_cell.length_b   1.000
_cell.length_c   1.000
_cell.angle_alpha   90.00
_cell.angle_beta   90.00
_cell.angle_gamma   90.00
#
_symmetry.space_group_name_H-M   'P 1'
#
loop_
_entity.id
_entity.type
_entity.pdbx_description
1 polymer ?
#
loop_
_entity_poly.entity_id
_entity_poly.type
_entity_poly.pdbx_seq_one_letter_code
_entity_poly.pdbx_strand_id
1 'polypeptide(L)' 'MTKTKLLVPRKTRNVSAKQYLNEAKKASVNNNIQSVTFVPPTIGSSGYGSFQITYKTPQLCPLR' A
#
# COMPACT_ATOMS: atom_id res chain seq x y z
N MET A 1 -4.62 4.63 -33.94
CA MET A 1 -5.44 4.72 -32.72
C MET A 1 -4.52 4.75 -31.51
N THR A 2 -4.38 5.90 -30.86
CA THR A 2 -3.60 6.05 -29.62
C THR A 2 -4.40 5.47 -28.45
N LYS A 3 -3.91 4.40 -27.83
CA LYS A 3 -4.52 3.86 -26.60
C LYS A 3 -4.34 4.88 -25.48
N THR A 4 -5.43 5.48 -25.02
CA THR A 4 -5.45 6.34 -23.83
C THR A 4 -5.02 5.51 -22.61
N LYS A 5 -3.93 5.91 -21.97
CA LYS A 5 -3.40 5.22 -20.79
C LYS A 5 -4.23 5.62 -19.57
N LEU A 6 -5.00 4.68 -19.04
CA LEU A 6 -5.84 4.91 -17.87
C LEU A 6 -4.96 4.92 -16.61
N LEU A 7 -4.85 6.06 -15.95
CA LEU A 7 -4.08 6.21 -14.72
C LEU A 7 -5.01 6.01 -13.53
N VAL A 8 -4.73 4.99 -12.74
CA VAL A 8 -5.53 4.62 -11.57
C VAL A 8 -4.83 5.17 -10.31
N PRO A 9 -5.53 5.93 -9.45
CA PRO A 9 -4.93 6.45 -8.23
C PRO A 9 -4.56 5.28 -7.30
N ARG A 10 -3.36 5.34 -6.72
CA ARG A 10 -2.88 4.35 -5.75
C ARG A 10 -2.35 5.09 -4.52
N LYS A 11 -2.84 4.72 -3.33
CA LYS A 11 -2.32 5.24 -2.07
C LYS A 11 -1.39 4.22 -1.44
N THR A 12 -0.10 4.55 -1.38
CA THR A 12 0.95 3.72 -0.76
C THR A 12 1.63 4.44 0.38
N ARG A 13 2.03 3.71 1.40
CA ARG A 13 2.78 4.24 2.55
C ARG A 13 3.80 3.22 3.05
N ASN A 14 5.03 3.66 3.27
CA ASN A 14 6.05 2.87 3.93
C ASN A 14 5.99 3.12 5.44
N VAL A 15 6.00 2.04 6.21
CA VAL A 15 5.89 2.09 7.67
C VAL A 15 6.89 1.15 8.33
N SER A 16 7.22 1.42 9.59
CA SER A 16 8.03 0.49 10.40
C SER A 16 7.21 -0.74 10.83
N ALA A 17 7.88 -1.80 11.33
CA ALA A 17 7.20 -3.01 11.78
C ALA A 17 6.15 -2.74 12.87
N LYS A 18 6.47 -1.87 13.85
CA LYS A 18 5.53 -1.50 14.93
C LYS A 18 4.30 -0.77 14.38
N GLN A 19 4.50 0.13 13.41
CA GLN A 19 3.40 0.83 12.76
C GLN A 19 2.56 -0.11 11.90
N TYR A 20 3.19 -1.06 11.20
CA TYR A 20 2.49 -2.08 10.44
C TYR A 20 1.57 -2.92 11.34
N LEU A 21 2.04 -3.37 12.51
CA LEU A 21 1.20 -4.11 13.46
C LEU A 21 -0.03 -3.31 13.90
N ASN A 22 0.11 -1.99 14.09
CA ASN A 22 -1.02 -1.12 14.42
C ASN A 22 -1.99 -0.96 13.23
N GLU A 23 -1.47 -0.81 12.02
CA GLU A 23 -2.30 -0.73 10.79
C GLU A 23 -3.01 -2.06 10.52
N ALA A 24 -2.36 -3.20 10.71
CA ALA A 24 -2.94 -4.53 10.54
C ALA A 24 -4.09 -4.78 11.53
N LYS A 25 -3.93 -4.35 12.80
CA LYS A 25 -5.02 -4.38 13.80
C LYS A 25 -6.22 -3.55 13.35
N LYS A 26 -6.00 -2.35 12.83
CA LYS A 26 -7.07 -1.48 12.30
C LYS A 26 -7.72 -2.08 11.05
N ALA A 27 -6.93 -2.70 10.18
CA ALA A 27 -7.38 -3.36 8.96
C ALA A 27 -8.30 -4.56 9.22
N SER A 28 -8.12 -5.26 10.34
CA SER A 28 -9.03 -6.33 10.79
C SER A 28 -10.48 -5.83 10.93
N VAL A 29 -10.66 -4.57 11.35
CA VAL A 29 -11.98 -3.96 11.56
C VAL A 29 -12.49 -3.25 10.30
N ASN A 30 -11.63 -2.47 9.64
CA ASN A 30 -12.06 -1.58 8.54
C ASN A 30 -11.81 -2.14 7.12
N ASN A 31 -11.10 -3.27 6.99
CA ASN A 31 -10.75 -3.93 5.74
C ASN A 31 -10.24 -2.97 4.63
N ASN A 32 -9.42 -1.99 5.00
CA ASN A 32 -8.96 -0.93 4.08
C ASN A 32 -7.58 -1.18 3.45
N ILE A 33 -6.90 -2.26 3.83
CA ILE A 33 -5.63 -2.65 3.22
C ILE A 33 -5.91 -3.48 1.97
N GLN A 34 -5.30 -3.10 0.85
CA GLN A 34 -5.36 -3.85 -0.40
C GLN A 34 -4.19 -4.82 -0.56
N SER A 35 -2.97 -4.38 -0.25
CA SER A 35 -1.79 -5.25 -0.27
C SER A 35 -0.70 -4.73 0.67
N VAL A 36 0.18 -5.64 1.08
CA VAL A 36 1.36 -5.33 1.90
C VAL A 36 2.58 -5.98 1.25
N THR A 37 3.67 -5.23 1.16
CA THR A 37 4.95 -5.72 0.64
C THR A 37 6.06 -5.38 1.61
N PHE A 38 6.87 -6.36 1.98
CA PHE A 38 8.08 -6.11 2.76
C PHE A 38 9.19 -5.56 1.86
N VAL A 39 9.78 -4.45 2.27
CA VAL A 39 10.89 -3.80 1.59
C VAL A 39 12.14 -4.00 2.48
N PRO A 40 13.04 -4.92 2.11
CA PRO A 40 14.24 -5.19 2.88
C PRO A 40 15.14 -3.94 2.92
N PRO A 41 15.96 -3.78 3.98
CA PRO A 41 16.95 -2.72 4.02
C PRO A 41 18.04 -2.98 2.98
N THR A 42 18.61 -1.90 2.43
CA THR A 42 19.78 -2.01 1.56
C THR A 42 21.01 -2.41 2.37
N ILE A 43 21.90 -3.21 1.79
CA ILE A 43 23.17 -3.58 2.43
C ILE A 43 23.95 -2.31 2.79
N GLY A 44 24.39 -2.19 4.04
CA GLY A 44 25.08 -1.01 4.56
C GLY A 44 24.18 0.11 5.10
N SER A 45 22.85 -0.01 4.97
CA SER A 45 21.91 0.92 5.62
C SER A 45 21.55 0.46 7.03
N SER A 46 21.20 1.41 7.89
CA SER A 46 20.77 1.11 9.25
C SER A 46 19.30 0.70 9.30
N GLY A 47 18.97 -0.21 10.22
CA GLY A 47 17.60 -0.67 10.48
C GLY A 47 17.25 -2.02 9.85
N TYR A 48 15.97 -2.38 9.93
CA TYR A 48 15.45 -3.72 9.60
C TYR A 48 14.52 -3.74 8.37
N GLY A 49 14.54 -2.70 7.55
CA GLY A 49 13.62 -2.54 6.41
C GLY A 49 12.28 -1.91 6.82
N SER A 50 11.33 -1.93 5.88
CA SER A 50 10.01 -1.32 6.05
C SER A 50 8.90 -2.15 5.39
N PHE A 51 7.66 -1.85 5.74
CA PHE A 51 6.48 -2.44 5.11
C PHE A 51 5.80 -1.38 4.26
N GLN A 52 5.65 -1.65 2.98
CA GLN A 52 4.88 -0.83 2.06
C GLN A 52 3.44 -1.32 2.03
N ILE A 53 2.53 -0.52 2.57
CA ILE A 53 1.09 -0.79 2.59
C ILE A 53 0.46 -0.06 1.40
N THR A 54 -0.35 -0.77 0.62
CA THR A 54 -1.26 -0.20 -0.38
C THR A 54 -2.67 -0.24 0.16
N TYR A 55 -3.35 0.90 0.17
CA TYR A 55 -4.73 1.01 0.63
C TYR A 55 -5.73 0.89 -0.52
N LYS A 56 -6.94 0.42 -0.20
CA LYS A 56 -8.07 0.49 -1.13
C LYS A 56 -8.39 1.95 -1.41
N THR A 57 -8.57 2.30 -2.67
CA THR A 57 -8.90 3.65 -3.10
C THR A 57 -10.21 3.60 -3.87
N PRO A 58 -11.21 4.43 -3.52
CA PRO A 58 -12.45 4.48 -4.28
C PRO A 58 -12.14 5.00 -5.69
N GLN A 59 -12.67 4.31 -6.69
CA GLN A 59 -12.55 4.68 -8.08
C GLN A 59 -13.94 4.89 -8.63
N LEU A 60 -14.11 5.99 -9.36
CA LEU A 60 -15.33 6.23 -10.11
C LEU A 60 -15.26 5.34 -11.37
N CYS A 61 -15.85 4.15 -11.28
CA CYS A 61 -16.01 3.26 -12.42
C CYS A 61 -17.27 3.67 -13.19
N PRO A 62 -17.23 3.84 -14.52
CA PRO A 62 -18.45 3.95 -15.31
C PRO A 62 -19.22 2.63 -15.18
N LEU A 63 -20.50 2.72 -14.81
CA LEU A 63 -21.45 1.60 -14.90
C LEU A 63 -21.48 1.13 -16.35
N ARG A 64 -21.22 -0.16 -16.57
CA ARG A 64 -21.38 -0.81 -17.87
C ARG A 64 -22.78 -1.38 -18.00
#